data_AF-A0A3B8RVN6-F1
#
_entry.id   AF-A0A3B8RVN6-F1
#
_cell.length_a   1.000
_cell.length_b   1.000
_cell.length_c   1.000
_cell.angle_alpha   90.00
_cell.angle_beta   90.00
_cell.angle_gamma   90.00
#
_symmetry.space_group_name_H-M   'P 1'
#
loop_
_entity.id
_entity.type
_entity.pdbx_description
1 polymer ?
#
loop_
_entity_poly.entity_id
_entity_poly.type
_entity_poly.pdbx_seq_one_letter_code
_entity_poly.pdbx_strand_id
1 'polypeptide(L)'
;MKTIKDNNIKNVLVVSGDSHSSYIDDGKNSLIPEISASNLDVNNSLLHKKLEEGGINIWNQGTYDEKGHTYGKVSFIFGEEDYALLEVIDEKGKIAASYRLIAE
;
A
#
# COMPACT_ATOMS: atom_id res chain seq x y z
N MET A 1 -1.20 14.04 10.99
CA MET A 1 -1.89 14.82 9.93
C MET A 1 -1.76 16.33 10.09
N LYS A 2 -2.23 16.94 11.20
CA LYS A 2 -2.16 18.40 11.40
C LYS A 2 -0.73 18.95 11.22
N THR A 3 0.27 18.30 11.82
CA THR A 3 1.68 18.70 11.66
C THR A 3 2.17 18.68 10.21
N ILE A 4 1.84 17.65 9.44
CA ILE A 4 2.25 17.52 8.03
C ILE A 4 1.63 18.66 7.20
N LYS A 5 0.31 18.86 7.35
CA LYS A 5 -0.43 19.91 6.63
C LYS A 5 0.02 21.32 7.04
N ASP A 6 0.09 21.60 8.33
CA ASP A 6 0.44 22.92 8.86
C ASP A 6 1.87 23.35 8.50
N ASN A 7 2.78 22.39 8.29
CA ASN A 7 4.17 22.66 7.93
C ASN A 7 4.47 22.44 6.43
N ASN A 8 3.44 22.20 5.61
CA ASN A 8 3.59 21.97 4.17
C ASN A 8 4.63 20.89 3.83
N ILE A 9 4.64 19.79 4.60
CA ILE A 9 5.52 18.65 4.36
C ILE A 9 4.92 17.84 3.21
N LYS A 10 5.64 17.80 2.09
CA LYS A 10 5.22 17.16 0.85
C LYS A 10 5.86 15.78 0.69
N ASN A 11 5.36 15.01 -0.28
CA ASN A 11 5.94 13.72 -0.68
C ASN A 11 6.05 12.73 0.49
N VAL A 12 4.96 12.64 1.26
CA VAL A 12 4.87 11.76 2.42
C VAL A 12 4.11 10.49 2.05
N LEU A 13 4.72 9.34 2.32
CA LEU A 13 4.06 8.03 2.28
C LEU A 13 4.41 7.25 3.55
N VAL A 14 3.55 6.30 3.90
CA VAL A 14 3.75 5.37 5.02
C VAL A 14 4.14 4.00 4.48
N VAL A 15 5.19 3.41 5.05
CA VAL A 15 5.51 1.99 4.89
C VAL A 15 5.22 1.32 6.22
N SER A 16 4.28 0.37 6.23
CA SER A 16 3.83 -0.30 7.45
C SER A 16 4.00 -1.82 7.39
N GLY A 17 3.85 -2.45 8.56
CA GLY A 17 4.12 -3.88 8.80
C GLY A 17 3.17 -4.55 9.80
N ASP A 18 2.02 -3.95 10.13
CA ASP A 18 1.32 -4.19 11.40
C ASP A 18 0.10 -5.14 11.34
N SER A 19 -0.28 -5.70 10.19
CA SER A 19 -1.63 -6.30 10.07
C SER A 19 -1.70 -7.69 9.45
N HIS A 20 -0.56 -8.34 9.24
CA HIS A 20 -0.44 -9.56 8.42
C HIS A 20 -1.17 -9.44 7.05
N SER A 21 -1.48 -8.22 6.62
CA SER A 21 -2.22 -7.90 5.40
C SER A 21 -1.27 -7.15 4.49
N SER A 22 -1.44 -7.37 3.18
CA SER A 22 -0.67 -6.65 2.18
C SER A 22 -1.58 -5.85 1.27
N TYR A 23 -1.33 -4.55 1.20
CA TYR A 23 -2.24 -3.60 0.58
C TYR A 23 -1.55 -2.29 0.21
N ILE A 24 -2.26 -1.50 -0.59
CA ILE A 24 -1.92 -0.12 -0.92
C ILE A 24 -3.16 0.75 -0.75
N ASP A 25 -2.99 1.91 -0.12
CA ASP A 25 -3.98 2.99 -0.04
C ASP A 25 -3.35 4.28 -0.57
N ASP A 26 -4.11 5.10 -1.29
CA ASP A 26 -3.63 6.40 -1.79
C ASP A 26 -3.80 7.55 -0.78
N GLY A 27 -4.24 7.25 0.44
CA GLY A 27 -4.53 8.24 1.47
C GLY A 27 -5.95 8.77 1.44
N LYS A 28 -6.80 8.37 0.48
CA LYS A 28 -8.23 8.71 0.51
C LYS A 28 -8.94 8.11 1.72
N ASN A 29 -8.54 6.89 2.12
CA ASN A 29 -9.10 6.22 3.30
C ASN A 29 -8.23 6.46 4.54
N SER A 30 -6.91 6.44 4.39
CA SER A 30 -5.93 6.49 5.50
C SER A 30 -5.32 7.88 5.77
N LEU A 31 -5.73 8.91 5.02
CA LEU A 31 -5.24 10.31 5.03
C LEU A 31 -3.82 10.53 4.49
N ILE A 32 -2.98 9.50 4.44
CA ILE A 32 -1.63 9.53 3.88
C ILE A 32 -1.47 8.27 3.03
N PRO A 33 -0.94 8.37 1.80
CA PRO A 33 -0.62 7.19 1.00
C PRO A 33 0.17 6.16 1.81
N GLU A 34 -0.22 4.89 1.73
CA GLU A 34 0.35 3.81 2.54
C GLU A 34 0.58 2.56 1.68
N ILE A 35 1.70 1.88 1.91
CA ILE A 35 1.95 0.51 1.48
C ILE A 35 2.25 -0.38 2.70
N SER A 36 1.61 -1.55 2.73
CA SER A 36 1.89 -2.61 3.69
C SER A 36 2.19 -3.92 2.97
N ALA A 37 3.20 -4.65 3.44
CA ALA A 37 3.48 -6.03 3.06
C ALA A 37 3.94 -6.82 4.30
N SER A 38 2.98 -7.14 5.16
CA SER A 38 3.23 -7.54 6.56
C SER A 38 3.30 -9.06 6.78
N ASN A 39 3.26 -9.86 5.72
CA ASN A 39 3.02 -11.30 5.75
C ASN A 39 4.26 -12.11 5.31
N LEU A 40 5.47 -11.69 5.70
CA LEU A 40 6.69 -12.38 5.27
C LEU A 40 6.86 -13.77 5.94
N ASP A 41 6.51 -13.89 7.21
CA ASP A 41 6.66 -15.13 8.01
C ASP A 41 5.31 -15.75 8.42
N VAL A 42 4.21 -15.15 7.97
CA VAL A 42 2.84 -15.63 8.25
C VAL A 42 1.99 -15.49 7.00
N ASN A 43 0.97 -16.32 6.85
CA ASN A 43 0.04 -16.20 5.74
C ASN A 43 -0.69 -14.86 5.77
N ASN A 44 -0.90 -14.28 4.58
CA ASN A 44 -1.70 -13.08 4.42
C ASN A 44 -3.12 -13.21 5.00
N SER A 45 -3.58 -12.14 5.62
CA SER A 45 -4.93 -11.98 6.13
C SER A 45 -5.91 -11.64 5.01
N LEU A 46 -7.00 -12.39 4.93
CA LEU A 46 -8.11 -12.14 3.99
C LEU A 46 -9.13 -11.13 4.54
N LEU A 47 -8.68 -10.19 5.38
CA LEU A 47 -9.57 -9.20 6.00
C LEU A 47 -10.20 -8.28 4.96
N HIS A 48 -9.43 -7.83 3.95
CA HIS A 48 -9.96 -6.99 2.88
C HIS A 48 -11.16 -7.64 2.20
N LYS A 49 -10.97 -8.85 1.67
CA LYS A 49 -12.02 -9.64 1.02
C LYS A 49 -13.29 -9.76 1.86
N LYS A 50 -13.16 -10.06 3.16
CA LYS A 50 -14.31 -10.16 4.07
C LYS A 50 -15.06 -8.83 4.24
N LEU A 51 -14.33 -7.72 4.27
CA LEU A 51 -14.91 -6.38 4.39
C LEU A 51 -15.53 -5.93 3.07
N GLU A 52 -14.90 -6.26 1.94
CA GLU A 52 -15.40 -5.98 0.60
C GLU A 52 -16.71 -6.73 0.31
N GLU A 53 -16.82 -8.00 0.72
CA GLU A 53 -18.07 -8.77 0.69
C GLU A 53 -19.21 -8.10 1.50
N GLY A 54 -18.85 -7.31 2.52
CA GLY A 54 -19.76 -6.47 3.30
C GLY A 54 -19.99 -5.06 2.74
N GLY A 55 -19.43 -4.73 1.57
CA GLY A 55 -19.53 -3.42 0.93
C GLY A 55 -18.58 -2.36 1.47
N ILE A 56 -17.55 -2.75 2.23
CA ILE A 56 -16.57 -1.85 2.85
C ILE A 56 -15.22 -2.02 2.14
N ASN A 57 -14.79 -1.00 1.40
CA ASN A 57 -13.45 -0.95 0.82
C ASN A 57 -12.51 -0.10 1.70
N ILE A 58 -11.60 -0.75 2.41
CA ILE A 58 -10.63 -0.10 3.31
C ILE A 58 -9.31 0.30 2.65
N TRP A 59 -8.94 -0.32 1.52
CA TRP A 59 -7.66 -0.09 0.82
C TRP A 59 -7.92 0.08 -0.67
N ASN A 60 -7.79 1.31 -1.14
CA ASN A 60 -8.37 1.68 -2.43
C ASN A 60 -7.43 1.53 -3.64
N GLN A 61 -6.18 1.11 -3.44
CA GLN A 61 -5.22 0.85 -4.51
C GLN A 61 -4.82 -0.63 -4.62
N GLY A 62 -5.58 -1.50 -3.96
CA GLY A 62 -5.48 -2.95 -4.10
C GLY A 62 -4.83 -3.64 -2.92
N THR A 63 -4.98 -4.96 -2.91
CA THR A 63 -4.52 -5.84 -1.85
C THR A 63 -4.08 -7.18 -2.44
N TYR A 64 -3.32 -7.95 -1.67
CA TYR A 64 -3.13 -9.37 -1.92
C TYR A 64 -4.26 -10.14 -1.24
N ASP A 65 -5.14 -10.79 -1.99
CA ASP A 65 -6.32 -11.51 -1.48
C ASP A 65 -6.18 -13.04 -1.50
N GLU A 66 -4.94 -13.53 -1.52
CA GLU A 66 -4.63 -14.96 -1.47
C GLU A 66 -3.99 -15.34 -0.13
N LYS A 67 -3.88 -16.65 0.13
CA LYS A 67 -3.02 -17.15 1.21
C LYS A 67 -1.61 -17.33 0.65
N GLY A 68 -0.65 -16.65 1.25
CA GLY A 68 0.76 -16.73 0.88
C GLY A 68 1.54 -15.60 1.50
N HIS A 69 2.76 -15.40 1.00
CA HIS A 69 3.72 -14.41 1.47
C HIS A 69 3.96 -13.34 0.42
N THR A 70 4.22 -12.11 0.87
CA THR A 70 4.57 -10.99 -0.02
C THR A 70 5.68 -10.14 0.59
N TYR A 71 6.33 -9.34 -0.24
CA TYR A 71 7.18 -8.24 0.19
C TYR A 71 6.77 -6.96 -0.53
N GLY A 72 7.04 -5.82 0.11
CA GLY A 72 6.80 -4.50 -0.44
C GLY A 72 8.05 -4.00 -1.15
N LYS A 73 7.87 -3.36 -2.30
CA LYS A 73 8.93 -2.66 -3.01
C LYS A 73 8.48 -1.24 -3.31
N VAL A 74 9.34 -0.28 -2.98
CA VAL A 74 9.16 1.13 -3.30
C VAL A 74 10.30 1.54 -4.23
N SER A 75 9.95 2.00 -5.42
CA SER A 75 10.89 2.51 -6.42
C SER A 75 10.61 3.99 -6.67
N PHE A 76 11.65 4.83 -6.65
CA PHE A 76 11.53 6.24 -7.01
C PHE A 76 11.95 6.42 -8.47
N ILE A 77 11.04 6.96 -9.27
CA ILE A 77 11.24 7.18 -10.70
C ILE A 77 11.30 8.69 -10.93
N PHE A 78 12.37 9.14 -11.58
CA PHE A 78 12.62 10.54 -11.88
C PHE A 78 12.61 10.74 -13.39
N GLY A 79 11.98 11.82 -13.87
CA GLY A 79 11.87 12.07 -15.31
C GLY A 79 10.95 13.24 -15.65
N GLU A 80 10.11 13.06 -16.67
CA GLU A 80 9.08 14.05 -17.03
C GLU A 80 8.02 14.22 -15.92
N GLU A 81 7.77 13.14 -15.18
CA GLU A 81 6.92 13.10 -14.00
C GLU A 81 7.63 12.28 -12.92
N ASP A 82 7.87 12.89 -11.77
CA ASP A 82 8.47 12.24 -10.62
C ASP A 82 7.39 11.51 -9.81
N TYR A 83 7.62 10.24 -9.48
CA TYR A 83 6.68 9.45 -8.70
C TYR A 83 7.36 8.34 -7.90
N ALA A 84 6.71 7.92 -6.82
CA ALA A 84 7.01 6.67 -6.15
C ALA A 84 6.12 5.56 -6.71
N LEU A 85 6.73 4.46 -7.15
CA LEU A 85 6.04 3.23 -7.52
C LEU A 85 5.98 2.31 -6.30
N LEU A 86 4.76 2.05 -5.82
CA LEU A 86 4.47 1.16 -4.71
C LEU A 86 4.02 -0.19 -5.26
N GLU A 87 4.67 -1.28 -4.87
CA GLU A 87 4.33 -2.63 -5.32
C GLU A 87 4.29 -3.62 -4.16
N VAL A 88 3.21 -4.39 -4.09
CA VAL A 88 3.13 -5.61 -3.29
C VAL A 88 3.42 -6.79 -4.21
N ILE A 89 4.46 -7.55 -3.90
CA ILE A 89 4.95 -8.65 -4.76
C ILE A 89 4.87 -9.95 -3.99
N ASP A 90 4.25 -10.97 -4.58
CA ASP A 90 4.15 -12.30 -3.96
C ASP A 90 5.48 -13.07 -3.99
N GLU A 91 5.54 -14.16 -3.23
CA GLU A 91 6.70 -15.06 -3.15
C GLU A 91 7.14 -15.67 -4.49
N LYS A 92 6.30 -15.62 -5.53
CA LYS A 92 6.60 -16.11 -6.89
C LYS A 92 7.09 -14.98 -7.80
N GLY A 93 7.18 -13.75 -7.29
CA GLY A 93 7.58 -12.56 -8.04
C GLY A 93 6.46 -11.92 -8.85
N LYS A 94 5.19 -12.32 -8.65
CA LYS A 94 4.04 -11.69 -9.30
C LYS A 94 3.61 -10.45 -8.52
N ILE A 95 3.36 -9.36 -9.24
CA ILE A 95 2.81 -8.12 -8.67
C ILE A 95 1.34 -8.38 -8.32
N ALA A 96 1.02 -8.31 -7.03
CA ALA A 96 -0.33 -8.45 -6.50
C ALA A 96 -1.10 -7.12 -6.53
N ALA A 97 -0.44 -6.03 -6.17
CA ALA A 97 -0.97 -4.68 -6.22
C ALA A 97 0.13 -3.69 -6.63
N SER A 98 -0.23 -2.65 -7.36
CA SER A 98 0.70 -1.61 -7.80
C SER A 98 0.02 -0.25 -7.86
N TYR A 99 0.73 0.79 -7.44
CA TYR A 99 0.23 2.16 -7.47
C TYR A 99 1.35 3.16 -7.78
N ARG A 100 1.05 4.14 -8.64
CA ARG A 100 1.93 5.27 -8.95
C ARG A 100 1.51 6.47 -8.08
N LEU A 101 2.28 6.76 -7.04
CA LEU A 101 2.09 7.92 -6.19
C LEU A 101 2.88 9.10 -6.77
N ILE A 102 2.16 10.05 -7.38
CA ILE A 102 2.75 11.24 -8.00
C ILE A 102 3.36 12.14 -6.93
N ALA A 103 4.52 12.73 -7.23
CA ALA A 103 5.15 13.70 -6.35
C ALA A 103 4.37 15.03 -6.33
N GLU A 104 4.26 15.64 -5.16
CA GLU A 104 3.56 16.91 -4.87
C GLU A 104 4.51 18.04 -4.44
#